data_AF-A0A9P7EJT0-F1
#
_entry.id   AF-A0A9P7EJT0-F1
#
_cell.length_a   1.000
_cell.length_b   1.000
_cell.length_c   1.000
_cell.angle_alpha   90.00
_cell.angle_beta   90.00
_cell.angle_gamma   90.00
#
_symmetry.space_group_name_H-M   'P 1'
#
loop_
_entity.id
_entity.type
_entity.pdbx_description
1 polymer ?
#
loop_
_entity_poly.entity_id
_entity_poly.type
_entity_poly.pdbx_seq_one_letter_code
_entity_poly.pdbx_strand_id
1 'polypeptide(L)'
;MACIASDPMLDIQPDFASPTFEGLRNQIIGGTQTTHNEVVVDLIVAWQQDRNLRVVAWTRQVKEDAHLAAEAARVDREQEAQECLWLEHEAEDELHEAEKKKPKINDFQVGTAVSDILTPRPSQYAIHKLKSFEYVKLWYFSPDGCKATADEAKTSADNAFGFTKVDDFVALKPVASFKASHRAIQDHCLEWCQFDLAKNSFLLYINKLNWPTKHQ
;
A
#
# COMPACT_ATOMS: atom_id res chain seq x y z
N MET A 1 -24.54 39.99 -21.20
CA MET A 1 -25.62 40.64 -20.41
C MET A 1 -24.96 41.65 -19.51
N ALA A 2 -25.49 42.88 -19.40
CA ALA A 2 -24.93 43.88 -18.50
C ALA A 2 -25.19 43.43 -17.05
N CYS A 3 -24.11 43.21 -16.30
CA CYS A 3 -24.18 42.84 -14.89
C CYS A 3 -24.69 44.04 -14.10
N ILE A 4 -25.74 43.87 -13.30
CA ILE A 4 -26.22 44.95 -12.44
C ILE A 4 -25.24 45.04 -11.27
N ALA A 5 -24.63 46.21 -11.02
CA ALA A 5 -23.56 46.37 -10.04
C ALA A 5 -24.05 46.70 -8.61
N SER A 6 -25.35 46.96 -8.44
CA SER A 6 -25.92 47.39 -7.15
C SER A 6 -27.36 46.89 -7.01
N ASP A 7 -27.75 46.51 -5.79
CA ASP A 7 -29.07 45.94 -5.50
C ASP A 7 -30.20 46.96 -5.80
N PRO A 8 -31.02 46.73 -6.83
CA PRO A 8 -32.11 47.64 -7.21
C PRO A 8 -33.24 47.70 -6.18
N MET A 9 -33.27 46.78 -5.20
CA MET A 9 -34.22 46.87 -4.09
C MET A 9 -33.92 48.04 -3.14
N LEU A 10 -32.66 48.49 -3.08
CA LEU A 10 -32.22 49.61 -2.24
C LEU A 10 -32.45 50.98 -2.88
N ASP A 11 -32.90 51.03 -4.14
CA ASP A 11 -33.18 52.28 -4.84
C ASP A 11 -34.37 53.02 -4.20
N ILE A 12 -34.13 54.27 -3.81
CA ILE A 12 -35.14 55.19 -3.27
C ILE A 12 -35.86 55.87 -4.43
N GLN A 13 -37.19 55.93 -4.36
CA GLN A 13 -38.00 56.63 -5.35
C GLN A 13 -37.67 58.13 -5.33
N PRO A 14 -37.27 58.73 -6.46
CA PRO A 14 -37.09 60.18 -6.56
C PRO A 14 -38.41 60.92 -6.29
N ASP A 15 -38.33 62.05 -5.60
CA ASP A 15 -39.49 62.93 -5.42
C ASP A 15 -39.75 63.73 -6.71
N PHE A 16 -40.55 63.16 -7.60
CA PHE A 16 -40.96 63.80 -8.87
C PHE A 16 -41.89 65.01 -8.67
N ALA A 17 -42.39 65.25 -7.44
CA ALA A 17 -43.16 66.45 -7.12
C ALA A 17 -42.28 67.68 -6.81
N SER A 18 -40.99 67.44 -6.53
CA SER A 18 -40.00 68.47 -6.17
C SER A 18 -39.85 69.57 -7.23
N PRO A 19 -39.55 70.83 -6.84
CA PRO A 19 -39.29 71.94 -7.77
C PRO A 19 -38.20 71.64 -8.81
N THR A 20 -37.26 70.75 -8.48
CA THR A 20 -36.18 70.33 -9.39
C THR A 20 -36.69 69.70 -10.69
N PHE A 21 -37.86 69.07 -10.66
CA PHE A 21 -38.49 68.43 -11.83
C PHE A 21 -39.56 69.30 -12.49
N GLU A 22 -39.81 70.51 -11.99
CA GLU A 22 -40.85 71.42 -12.50
C GLU A 22 -40.61 71.81 -13.97
N GLY A 23 -39.37 72.09 -14.37
CA GLY A 23 -39.03 72.39 -15.76
C GLY A 23 -39.36 71.24 -16.72
N LEU A 24 -39.10 69.99 -16.31
CA LEU A 24 -39.41 68.79 -17.08
C LEU A 24 -40.94 68.57 -17.18
N ARG A 25 -41.67 68.77 -16.08
CA ARG A 25 -43.14 68.68 -16.06
C ARG A 25 -43.80 69.71 -16.99
N ASN A 26 -43.32 70.96 -16.97
CA ASN A 26 -43.81 72.02 -17.85
C ASN A 26 -43.58 71.73 -19.34
N GLN A 27 -42.47 71.08 -19.69
CA GLN A 27 -42.17 70.71 -21.07
C GLN A 27 -43.11 69.61 -21.61
N ILE A 28 -43.49 68.66 -20.75
CA ILE A 28 -44.44 67.58 -21.10
C ILE A 28 -45.85 68.17 -21.28
N ILE A 29 -46.26 69.08 -20.38
CA ILE A 29 -47.57 69.75 -20.43
C ILE A 29 -47.69 70.70 -21.63
N GLY A 30 -46.61 71.35 -22.04
CA GLY A 30 -46.60 72.20 -23.24
C GLY A 30 -46.93 71.46 -24.55
N GLY A 31 -46.91 70.12 -24.54
CA GLY A 31 -47.23 69.27 -25.69
C GLY A 31 -48.54 68.46 -25.57
N THR A 32 -49.22 68.46 -24.41
CA THR A 32 -50.40 67.62 -24.14
C THR A 32 -51.43 68.33 -23.24
N GLN A 33 -52.71 67.93 -23.26
CA GLN A 33 -53.76 68.50 -22.37
C GLN A 33 -53.71 67.91 -20.94
N THR A 34 -52.51 67.65 -20.41
CA THR A 34 -52.30 66.88 -19.17
C THR A 34 -51.97 67.80 -18.00
N THR A 35 -52.35 67.40 -16.78
CA THR A 35 -52.08 68.17 -15.55
C THR A 35 -50.73 67.79 -14.92
N HIS A 36 -50.15 68.69 -14.12
CA HIS A 36 -48.90 68.44 -13.38
C HIS A 36 -48.94 67.17 -12.53
N ASN A 37 -50.09 66.84 -11.95
CA ASN A 37 -50.25 65.66 -11.10
C ASN A 37 -50.25 64.36 -11.91
N GLU A 38 -50.88 64.36 -13.10
CA GLU A 38 -50.88 63.20 -14.00
C GLU A 38 -49.47 62.90 -14.51
N VAL A 39 -48.68 63.93 -14.86
CA VAL A 39 -47.28 63.76 -15.28
C VAL A 39 -46.41 63.18 -14.16
N VAL A 40 -46.64 63.58 -12.89
CA VAL A 40 -45.94 63.01 -11.73
C VAL A 40 -46.29 61.52 -11.57
N VAL A 41 -47.56 61.14 -11.72
CA VAL A 41 -47.99 59.74 -11.64
C VAL A 41 -47.35 58.90 -12.75
N ASP A 42 -47.32 59.41 -13.98
CA ASP A 42 -46.72 58.70 -15.12
C ASP A 42 -45.20 58.47 -14.92
N LEU A 43 -44.49 59.46 -14.38
CA LEU A 43 -43.06 59.34 -14.04
C LEU A 43 -42.82 58.31 -12.93
N ILE A 44 -43.70 58.26 -11.92
CA ILE A 44 -43.63 57.24 -10.86
C ILE A 44 -43.85 55.84 -11.45
N VAL A 45 -44.86 55.67 -12.31
CA VAL A 45 -45.16 54.38 -12.95
C VAL A 45 -43.99 53.93 -13.83
N ALA A 46 -43.43 54.81 -14.65
CA ALA A 46 -42.28 54.50 -15.49
C ALA A 46 -41.05 54.10 -14.65
N TRP A 47 -40.78 54.81 -13.56
CA TRP A 47 -39.69 54.47 -12.64
C TRP A 47 -39.91 53.13 -11.94
N GLN A 48 -41.14 52.84 -11.50
CA GLN A 48 -41.49 51.55 -10.90
C GLN A 48 -41.32 50.38 -11.87
N GLN A 49 -41.72 50.56 -13.14
CA GLN A 49 -41.54 49.55 -14.18
C GLN A 49 -40.06 49.25 -14.42
N ASP A 50 -39.23 50.29 -14.55
CA ASP A 50 -37.79 50.13 -14.73
C ASP A 50 -37.11 49.47 -13.51
N ARG A 51 -37.48 49.90 -12.28
CA ARG A 51 -37.00 49.25 -11.05
C ARG A 51 -37.41 47.78 -10.98
N ASN A 52 -38.64 47.43 -11.33
CA ASN A 52 -39.11 46.05 -11.33
C ASN A 52 -38.32 45.19 -12.33
N LEU A 53 -38.02 45.71 -13.52
CA LEU A 53 -37.18 45.00 -14.50
C LEU A 53 -35.77 44.75 -13.95
N ARG A 54 -35.16 45.76 -13.31
CA ARG A 54 -33.85 45.63 -12.67
C ARG A 54 -33.86 44.65 -11.51
N VAL A 55 -34.88 44.66 -10.66
CA VAL A 55 -35.06 43.69 -9.57
C VAL A 55 -35.18 42.26 -10.09
N VAL A 56 -35.95 42.04 -11.16
CA VAL A 56 -36.09 40.70 -11.78
C VAL A 56 -34.76 40.22 -12.36
N ALA A 57 -34.03 41.09 -13.05
CA ALA A 57 -32.72 40.76 -13.61
C ALA A 57 -31.69 40.45 -12.50
N TRP A 58 -31.64 41.26 -11.43
CA TRP A 58 -30.77 41.04 -10.28
C TRP A 58 -31.11 39.74 -9.54
N THR A 59 -32.40 39.48 -9.29
CA THR A 59 -32.85 38.25 -8.63
C THR A 59 -32.47 37.01 -9.45
N ARG A 60 -32.52 37.09 -10.78
CA ARG A 60 -32.07 36.00 -11.66
C ARG A 60 -30.58 35.77 -11.53
N GLN A 61 -29.78 36.85 -11.57
CA GLN A 61 -28.33 36.77 -11.44
C GLN A 61 -27.90 36.16 -10.10
N VAL A 62 -28.47 36.63 -8.98
CA VAL A 62 -28.18 36.09 -7.64
C VAL A 62 -28.51 34.60 -7.55
N LYS A 63 -29.60 34.15 -8.18
CA LYS A 63 -29.96 32.72 -8.23
C LYS A 63 -28.96 31.91 -9.05
N GLU A 64 -28.54 32.41 -10.20
CA GLU A 64 -27.54 31.75 -11.06
C GLU A 64 -26.19 31.67 -10.34
N ASP A 65 -25.74 32.76 -9.72
CA ASP A 65 -24.49 32.81 -8.96
C ASP A 65 -24.54 31.86 -7.75
N ALA A 66 -25.66 31.83 -7.02
CA ALA A 66 -25.86 30.90 -5.90
C ALA A 66 -25.87 29.44 -6.36
N HIS A 67 -26.46 29.14 -7.52
CA HIS A 67 -26.45 27.80 -8.09
C HIS A 67 -25.05 27.38 -8.51
N LEU A 68 -24.30 28.25 -9.20
CA LEU A 68 -22.92 27.99 -9.59
C LEU A 68 -22.01 27.79 -8.37
N ALA A 69 -22.17 28.61 -7.33
CA ALA A 69 -21.42 28.46 -6.08
C ALA A 69 -21.76 27.15 -5.36
N ALA A 70 -23.03 26.74 -5.36
CA ALA A 70 -23.47 25.47 -4.74
C ALA A 70 -22.90 24.25 -5.50
N GLU A 71 -22.87 24.29 -6.83
CA GLU A 71 -22.28 23.22 -7.65
C GLU A 71 -20.75 23.18 -7.47
N ALA A 72 -20.07 24.32 -7.45
CA ALA A 72 -18.63 24.38 -7.16
C ALA A 72 -18.32 23.77 -5.77
N ALA A 73 -19.06 24.17 -4.74
CA ALA A 73 -18.91 23.61 -3.39
C ALA A 73 -19.30 22.13 -3.28
N ARG A 74 -20.09 21.58 -4.22
CA ARG A 74 -20.33 20.13 -4.31
C ARG A 74 -19.12 19.42 -4.93
N VAL A 75 -18.59 19.95 -6.04
CA VAL A 75 -17.41 19.39 -6.70
C VAL A 75 -16.21 19.39 -5.76
N ASP A 76 -15.96 20.48 -5.04
CA ASP A 76 -14.85 20.58 -4.08
C ASP A 76 -15.00 19.53 -2.96
N ARG A 77 -16.22 19.37 -2.39
CA ARG A 77 -16.48 18.34 -1.37
C ARG A 77 -16.33 16.92 -1.90
N GLU A 78 -16.74 16.67 -3.14
CA GLU A 78 -16.58 15.36 -3.79
C GLU A 78 -15.08 15.05 -4.03
N GLN A 79 -14.29 16.05 -4.43
CA GLN A 79 -12.84 15.93 -4.57
C GLN A 79 -12.15 15.68 -3.23
N GLU A 80 -12.44 16.47 -2.20
CA GLU A 80 -11.89 16.28 -0.85
C GLU A 80 -12.23 14.89 -0.30
N ALA A 81 -13.46 14.42 -0.50
CA ALA A 81 -13.86 13.07 -0.08
C ALA A 81 -13.10 11.98 -0.85
N GLN A 82 -12.87 12.15 -2.15
CA GLN A 82 -12.05 11.23 -2.94
C GLN A 82 -10.60 11.20 -2.49
N GLU A 83 -10.01 12.37 -2.21
CA GLU A 83 -8.64 12.47 -1.68
C GLU A 83 -8.52 11.81 -0.30
N CYS A 84 -9.52 11.99 0.57
CA CYS A 84 -9.56 11.33 1.87
C CYS A 84 -9.61 9.80 1.74
N LEU A 85 -10.47 9.28 0.85
CA LEU A 85 -10.56 7.84 0.58
C LEU A 85 -9.26 7.29 0.00
N TRP A 86 -8.60 8.04 -0.87
CA TRP A 86 -7.31 7.65 -1.43
C TRP A 86 -6.23 7.55 -0.36
N LEU A 87 -6.14 8.55 0.53
CA LEU A 87 -5.19 8.55 1.65
C LEU A 87 -5.47 7.42 2.65
N GLU A 88 -6.73 7.11 2.92
CA GLU A 88 -7.10 5.99 3.79
C GLU A 88 -6.66 4.66 3.20
N HIS A 89 -6.91 4.44 1.91
CA HIS A 89 -6.46 3.24 1.20
C HIS A 89 -4.93 3.13 1.18
N GLU A 90 -4.22 4.23 0.92
CA GLU A 90 -2.75 4.24 0.95
C GLU A 90 -2.22 3.91 2.35
N ALA A 91 -2.83 4.44 3.40
CA ALA A 91 -2.47 4.12 4.78
C ALA A 91 -2.75 2.66 5.16
N GLU A 92 -3.88 2.09 4.71
CA GLU A 92 -4.20 0.67 4.90
C GLU A 92 -3.18 -0.24 4.20
N ASP A 93 -2.80 0.10 2.96
CA ASP A 93 -1.77 -0.61 2.20
C ASP A 93 -0.41 -0.53 2.90
N GLU A 94 -0.02 0.64 3.42
CA GLU A 94 1.22 0.81 4.18
C GLU A 94 1.24 -0.06 5.45
N LEU A 95 0.12 -0.10 6.20
CA LEU A 95 -0.01 -0.95 7.38
C LEU A 95 0.10 -2.43 7.02
N HIS A 96 -0.58 -2.86 5.96
CA HIS A 96 -0.53 -4.25 5.51
C HIS A 96 0.87 -4.66 5.03
N GLU A 97 1.59 -3.79 4.31
CA GLU A 97 2.98 -4.01 3.92
C GLU A 97 3.92 -4.02 5.13
N ALA A 98 3.70 -3.16 6.13
CA ALA A 98 4.43 -3.18 7.38
C ALA A 98 4.21 -4.49 8.15
N GLU A 99 3.00 -5.05 8.13
CA GLU A 99 2.70 -6.35 8.74
C GLU A 99 3.37 -7.52 8.03
N LYS A 100 3.38 -7.55 6.69
CA LYS A 100 4.11 -8.58 5.93
C LYS A 100 5.62 -8.55 6.20
N LYS A 101 6.17 -7.36 6.46
CA LYS A 101 7.60 -7.17 6.79
C LYS A 101 7.95 -7.56 8.22
N LYS A 102 6.97 -7.74 9.12
CA LYS A 102 7.26 -8.23 10.47
C LYS A 102 7.81 -9.65 10.36
N PRO A 103 8.97 -9.94 10.95
CA PRO A 103 9.49 -11.30 11.00
C PRO A 103 8.41 -12.19 11.60
N LYS A 104 8.01 -13.23 10.87
CA LYS A 104 7.09 -14.24 11.40
C LYS A 104 7.86 -15.03 12.45
N ILE A 105 7.79 -14.57 13.69
CA ILE A 105 8.36 -15.28 14.84
C ILE A 105 7.51 -16.54 15.01
N ASN A 106 8.12 -17.69 14.76
CA ASN A 106 7.48 -18.97 15.02
C ASN A 106 7.16 -19.06 16.53
N ASP A 107 6.01 -19.66 16.84
CA ASP A 107 5.62 -19.90 18.23
C ASP A 107 6.64 -20.82 18.93
N PHE A 108 6.88 -20.55 20.21
CA PHE A 108 7.83 -21.32 21.01
C PHE A 108 7.08 -22.40 21.77
N GLN A 109 7.55 -23.65 21.70
CA GLN A 109 6.99 -24.71 22.53
C GLN A 109 7.38 -24.50 23.99
N VAL A 110 6.48 -23.88 24.75
CA VAL A 110 6.61 -23.66 26.20
C VAL A 110 6.83 -25.02 26.89
N GLY A 111 7.95 -25.16 27.61
CA GLY A 111 8.32 -26.38 28.35
C GLY A 111 9.36 -27.28 27.65
N THR A 112 9.76 -26.97 26.42
CA THR A 112 10.88 -27.67 25.77
C THR A 112 12.19 -26.94 26.07
N ALA A 113 13.04 -27.51 26.93
CA ALA A 113 14.38 -26.98 27.14
C ALA A 113 15.21 -27.17 25.85
N VAL A 114 15.73 -26.06 25.31
CA VAL A 114 16.74 -26.12 24.24
C VAL A 114 18.01 -26.70 24.88
N SER A 115 18.53 -27.79 24.33
CA SER A 115 19.77 -28.38 24.84
C SER A 115 20.94 -27.41 24.61
N ASP A 116 21.75 -27.17 25.64
CA ASP A 116 22.97 -26.35 25.56
C ASP A 116 24.05 -26.98 24.64
N ILE A 117 23.86 -28.24 24.23
CA ILE A 117 24.82 -28.98 23.41
C ILE A 117 24.33 -28.99 21.96
N LEU A 118 24.97 -28.17 21.12
CA LEU A 118 24.77 -28.21 19.67
C LEU A 118 25.31 -29.54 19.13
N THR A 119 24.42 -30.44 18.71
CA THR A 119 24.84 -31.71 18.11
C THR A 119 25.44 -31.44 16.73
N PRO A 120 26.66 -31.94 16.45
CA PRO A 120 27.29 -31.75 15.15
C PRO A 120 26.43 -32.38 14.05
N ARG A 121 26.13 -31.58 13.00
CA ARG A 121 25.34 -32.02 11.86
C ARG A 121 26.26 -32.56 10.76
N PRO A 122 26.08 -33.82 10.32
CA PRO A 122 26.81 -34.37 9.18
C PRO A 122 26.54 -33.58 7.89
N SER A 123 27.48 -33.65 6.96
CA SER A 123 27.35 -33.03 5.63
C SER A 123 26.11 -33.49 4.87
N GLN A 124 25.56 -32.62 4.02
CA GLN A 124 24.43 -32.98 3.13
C GLN A 124 24.77 -34.15 2.20
N TYR A 125 26.03 -34.23 1.74
CA TYR A 125 26.55 -35.36 0.97
C TYR A 125 26.37 -36.69 1.71
N ALA A 126 26.77 -36.75 2.98
CA ALA A 126 26.67 -37.97 3.78
C ALA A 126 25.21 -38.35 4.06
N ILE A 127 24.35 -37.37 4.34
CA ILE A 127 22.90 -37.58 4.53
C ILE A 127 22.25 -38.08 3.23
N HIS A 128 22.64 -37.53 2.08
CA HIS A 128 22.11 -37.96 0.79
C HIS A 128 22.50 -39.41 0.47
N LYS A 129 23.77 -39.78 0.69
CA LYS A 129 24.25 -41.16 0.54
C LYS A 129 23.49 -42.13 1.46
N LEU A 130 23.27 -41.74 2.73
CA LEU A 130 22.43 -42.50 3.66
C LEU A 130 20.99 -42.66 3.16
N LYS A 131 20.37 -41.63 2.57
CA LYS A 131 19.02 -41.76 2.00
C LYS A 131 18.97 -42.72 0.81
N SER A 132 20.04 -42.77 0.02
CA SER A 132 20.17 -43.66 -1.13
C SER A 132 20.65 -45.07 -0.77
N PHE A 133 20.81 -45.40 0.53
CA PHE A 133 21.41 -46.65 1.02
C PHE A 133 22.81 -46.92 0.45
N GLU A 134 23.55 -45.85 0.11
CA GLU A 134 24.90 -45.94 -0.43
C GLU A 134 25.95 -45.89 0.68
N TYR A 135 27.09 -46.53 0.43
CA TYR A 135 28.21 -46.48 1.36
C TYR A 135 28.72 -45.05 1.54
N VAL A 136 28.85 -44.66 2.81
CA VAL A 136 29.41 -43.38 3.24
C VAL A 136 30.43 -43.64 4.34
N LYS A 137 31.58 -42.97 4.24
CA LYS A 137 32.64 -43.08 5.25
C LYS A 137 32.15 -42.57 6.61
N LEU A 138 32.47 -43.27 7.67
CA LEU A 138 32.08 -42.91 9.04
C LEU A 138 32.67 -41.57 9.48
N TRP A 139 33.81 -41.16 8.90
CA TRP A 139 34.43 -39.86 9.18
C TRP A 139 33.43 -38.69 9.11
N TYR A 140 32.47 -38.71 8.17
CA TYR A 140 31.45 -37.65 8.04
C TYR A 140 30.52 -37.48 9.25
N PHE A 141 30.44 -38.50 10.11
CA PHE A 141 29.62 -38.51 11.32
C PHE A 141 30.43 -38.26 12.59
N SER A 142 31.76 -38.20 12.48
CA SER A 142 32.62 -37.76 13.58
C SER A 142 32.43 -36.25 13.83
N PRO A 143 32.67 -35.75 15.06
CA PRO A 143 32.65 -34.31 15.34
C PRO A 143 33.62 -33.52 14.43
N ASP A 144 34.80 -34.09 14.17
CA ASP A 144 35.82 -33.48 13.31
C ASP A 144 35.37 -33.39 11.85
N GLY A 145 34.78 -34.46 11.32
CA GLY A 145 34.25 -34.49 9.95
C GLY A 145 33.04 -33.57 9.79
N CYS A 146 32.15 -33.51 10.77
CA CYS A 146 31.04 -32.54 10.77
C CYS A 146 31.56 -31.10 10.74
N LYS A 147 32.55 -30.77 11.58
CA LYS A 147 33.15 -29.44 11.63
C LYS A 147 33.87 -29.09 10.33
N ALA A 148 34.74 -29.98 9.85
CA ALA A 148 35.50 -29.77 8.62
C ALA A 148 34.59 -29.57 7.40
N THR A 149 33.53 -30.36 7.28
CA THR A 149 32.57 -30.23 6.16
C THR A 149 31.67 -29.00 6.31
N ALA A 150 31.32 -28.60 7.53
CA ALA A 150 30.60 -27.35 7.78
C ALA A 150 31.46 -26.13 7.39
N ASP A 151 32.76 -26.14 7.69
CA ASP A 151 33.67 -25.05 7.32
C ASP A 151 33.96 -25.04 5.81
N GLU A 152 34.05 -26.21 5.17
CA GLU A 152 34.10 -26.32 3.71
C GLU A 152 32.85 -25.75 3.04
N ALA A 153 31.65 -26.03 3.58
CA ALA A 153 30.40 -25.49 3.07
C ALA A 153 30.30 -23.95 3.21
N LYS A 154 30.91 -23.35 4.25
CA LYS A 154 31.00 -21.89 4.40
C LYS A 154 32.01 -21.26 3.43
N THR A 155 33.10 -21.96 3.14
CA THR A 155 34.24 -21.43 2.38
C THR A 155 34.07 -21.61 0.87
N SER A 156 33.42 -22.69 0.44
CA SER A 156 32.93 -22.79 -0.93
C SER A 156 31.79 -21.79 -1.08
N ALA A 157 32.07 -20.62 -1.65
CA ALA A 157 31.05 -19.63 -1.97
C ALA A 157 29.83 -20.34 -2.60
N ASP A 158 28.69 -20.18 -1.93
CA ASP A 158 27.42 -20.89 -2.05
C ASP A 158 26.68 -20.64 -3.39
N ASN A 159 27.41 -20.30 -4.45
CA ASN A 159 26.86 -19.77 -5.71
C ASN A 159 26.81 -20.82 -6.84
N ALA A 160 27.30 -22.04 -6.61
CA ALA A 160 27.25 -23.11 -7.61
C ALA A 160 26.07 -24.04 -7.34
N PHE A 161 25.02 -23.91 -8.14
CA PHE A 161 23.86 -24.80 -8.13
C PHE A 161 23.89 -25.76 -9.33
N GLY A 162 23.56 -27.02 -9.08
CA GLY A 162 23.35 -28.02 -10.11
C GLY A 162 21.86 -28.28 -10.32
N PHE A 163 21.47 -28.60 -11.55
CA PHE A 163 20.15 -29.13 -11.84
C PHE A 163 20.12 -30.63 -11.54
N THR A 164 19.14 -31.06 -10.76
CA THR A 164 18.93 -32.47 -10.41
C THR A 164 17.50 -32.86 -10.70
N LYS A 165 17.28 -34.05 -11.27
CA LYS A 165 15.94 -34.60 -11.44
C LYS A 165 15.48 -35.18 -10.10
N VAL A 166 14.33 -34.72 -9.61
CA VAL A 166 13.64 -35.27 -8.44
C VAL A 166 12.25 -35.67 -8.92
N ASP A 167 12.02 -36.98 -9.00
CA ASP A 167 10.81 -37.57 -9.60
C ASP A 167 10.59 -37.03 -11.04
N ASP A 168 9.52 -36.27 -11.27
CA ASP A 168 9.20 -35.66 -12.57
C ASP A 168 9.58 -34.17 -12.69
N PHE A 169 10.25 -33.61 -11.68
CA PHE A 169 10.62 -32.20 -11.64
C PHE A 169 12.14 -31.99 -11.71
N VAL A 170 12.54 -30.84 -12.25
CA VAL A 170 13.93 -30.36 -12.19
C VAL A 170 14.08 -29.47 -10.96
N ALA A 171 14.93 -29.89 -10.02
CA ALA A 171 15.23 -29.16 -8.79
C ALA A 171 16.65 -28.59 -8.81
N LEU A 172 16.79 -27.34 -8.40
CA LEU A 172 18.08 -26.69 -8.13
C LEU A 172 18.60 -27.15 -6.76
N LYS A 173 19.84 -27.64 -6.71
CA LYS A 173 20.50 -28.03 -5.45
C LYS A 173 21.94 -27.50 -5.41
N PRO A 174 22.45 -27.07 -4.24
CA PRO A 174 23.84 -26.68 -4.10
C PRO A 174 24.77 -27.84 -4.48
N VAL A 175 25.78 -27.58 -5.32
CA VAL A 175 26.75 -28.60 -5.78
C VAL A 175 27.52 -29.23 -4.60
N ALA A 176 27.72 -28.46 -3.52
CA ALA A 176 28.32 -28.94 -2.28
C ALA A 176 27.55 -30.13 -1.65
N SER A 177 26.27 -30.30 -1.96
CA SER A 177 25.47 -31.44 -1.47
C SER A 177 25.84 -32.77 -2.14
N PHE A 178 26.55 -32.74 -3.27
CA PHE A 178 26.95 -33.93 -4.03
C PHE A 178 28.45 -34.18 -4.03
N LYS A 179 29.24 -33.20 -3.58
CA LYS A 179 30.70 -33.29 -3.57
C LYS A 179 31.19 -33.95 -2.29
N ALA A 180 31.97 -35.02 -2.43
CA ALA A 180 32.71 -35.59 -1.31
C ALA A 180 33.80 -34.62 -0.83
N SER A 181 34.00 -34.52 0.47
CA SER A 181 35.11 -33.76 1.05
C SER A 181 36.44 -34.45 0.72
N HIS A 182 37.42 -33.65 0.32
CA HIS A 182 38.80 -34.09 0.10
C HIS A 182 39.51 -34.50 1.39
N ARG A 183 38.99 -34.08 2.55
CA ARG A 183 39.52 -34.41 3.88
C ARG A 183 38.96 -35.71 4.44
N ALA A 184 38.08 -36.40 3.70
CA ALA A 184 37.42 -37.60 4.18
C ALA A 184 38.39 -38.77 4.36
N ILE A 185 38.50 -39.25 5.60
CA ILE A 185 39.37 -40.34 6.01
C ILE A 185 38.64 -41.69 5.82
N GLN A 186 39.36 -42.71 5.37
CA GLN A 186 38.83 -44.08 5.26
C GLN A 186 38.54 -44.68 6.64
N ASP A 187 37.53 -45.55 6.74
CA ASP A 187 37.07 -46.07 8.04
C ASP A 187 38.16 -46.83 8.81
N HIS A 188 39.05 -47.53 8.11
CA HIS A 188 40.17 -48.27 8.72
C HIS A 188 41.34 -47.37 9.16
N CYS A 189 41.37 -46.10 8.73
CA CYS A 189 42.35 -45.11 9.15
C CYS A 189 41.82 -44.20 10.28
N LEU A 190 40.59 -44.41 10.75
CA LEU A 190 40.03 -43.66 11.87
C LEU A 190 40.61 -44.16 13.19
N GLU A 191 40.92 -43.22 14.09
CA GLU A 191 41.23 -43.59 15.47
C GLU A 191 40.00 -44.20 16.15
N TRP A 192 40.22 -45.12 17.09
CA TRP A 192 39.13 -45.85 17.75
C TRP A 192 38.09 -44.94 18.40
N CYS A 193 38.53 -43.86 19.06
CA CYS A 193 37.63 -42.87 19.66
C CYS A 193 36.77 -42.14 18.62
N GLN A 194 37.37 -41.78 17.47
CA GLN A 194 36.63 -41.16 16.38
C GLN A 194 35.63 -42.14 15.75
N PHE A 195 36.02 -43.41 15.60
CA PHE A 195 35.16 -44.46 15.10
C PHE A 195 33.94 -44.67 16.00
N ASP A 196 34.11 -44.79 17.32
CA ASP A 196 32.98 -45.04 18.23
C ASP A 196 31.98 -43.87 18.25
N LEU A 197 32.48 -42.63 18.29
CA LEU A 197 31.64 -41.43 18.20
C LEU A 197 30.91 -41.33 16.85
N ALA A 198 31.63 -41.59 15.75
CA ALA A 198 31.07 -41.56 14.41
C ALA A 198 29.99 -42.63 14.21
N LYS A 199 30.24 -43.86 14.68
CA LYS A 199 29.29 -44.98 14.62
C LYS A 199 28.01 -44.65 15.39
N ASN A 200 28.11 -44.12 16.62
CA ASN A 200 26.94 -43.76 17.42
C ASN A 200 26.11 -42.66 16.71
N SER A 201 26.78 -41.67 16.13
CA SER A 201 26.13 -40.63 15.34
C SER A 201 25.49 -41.20 14.06
N PHE A 202 26.18 -42.09 13.35
CA PHE A 202 25.68 -42.76 12.15
C PHE A 202 24.38 -43.56 12.43
N LEU A 203 24.36 -44.38 13.47
CA LEU A 203 23.16 -45.15 13.89
C LEU A 203 21.99 -44.22 14.23
N LEU A 204 22.26 -43.11 14.92
CA LEU A 204 21.25 -42.10 15.21
C LEU A 204 20.63 -41.49 13.94
N TYR A 205 21.44 -41.25 12.90
CA TYR A 205 20.94 -40.75 11.62
C TYR A 205 20.21 -41.81 10.79
N ILE A 206 20.64 -43.08 10.83
CA ILE A 206 19.90 -44.20 10.24
C ILE A 206 18.49 -44.30 10.83
N ASN A 207 18.39 -44.22 12.16
CA ASN A 207 17.11 -44.23 12.87
C ASN A 207 16.23 -43.04 12.47
N LYS A 208 16.83 -41.83 12.38
CA LYS A 208 16.11 -40.62 11.93
C LYS A 208 15.61 -40.71 10.48
N LEU A 209 16.30 -41.47 9.62
CA LEU A 209 15.94 -41.66 8.22
C LEU A 209 14.98 -42.83 7.99
N ASN A 210 14.43 -43.42 9.06
CA ASN A 210 13.47 -44.52 9.02
C ASN A 210 13.94 -45.70 8.15
N TRP A 211 15.23 -46.06 8.23
CA TRP A 211 15.74 -47.24 7.54
C TRP A 211 14.96 -48.49 7.97
N PRO A 212 14.75 -49.49 7.09
CA PRO A 212 14.06 -50.72 7.46
C PRO A 212 14.79 -51.42 8.62
N THR A 213 14.07 -52.04 9.56
CA THR A 213 14.63 -52.69 10.76
C THR A 213 15.66 -53.78 10.46
N LYS A 214 15.69 -54.32 9.23
CA LYS A 214 16.71 -55.28 8.77
C LYS A 214 18.06 -54.63 8.48
N HIS A 215 18.10 -53.31 8.36
CA HIS A 215 19.27 -52.50 7.99
C HIS A 215 19.61 -51.43 9.05
N GLN A 216 18.84 -51.36 10.15
CA GLN A 216 19.14 -50.55 11.35
C GLN A 216 20.12 -51.31 12.24
#